data_AF-A0A9P8E6G5-F1
#
_entry.id   AF-A0A9P8E6G5-F1
#
_cell.length_a   1.000
_cell.length_b   1.000
_cell.length_c   1.000
_cell.angle_alpha   90.00
_cell.angle_beta   90.00
_cell.angle_gamma   90.00
#
_symmetry.space_group_name_H-M   'P 1'
#
loop_
_entity.id
_entity.type
_entity.pdbx_description
1 polymer ?
#
loop_
_entity_poly.entity_id
_entity_poly.type
_entity_poly.pdbx_seq_one_letter_code
_entity_poly.pdbx_strand_id
1 'polypeptide(L)'
;MGKKHSKQTSRQQPTTNTLNKANTQSGKANKRHTVGAPVFFFKEDEQPYGFLCQWYRCRFTDRISGLEFTCAEQWMMWNKAQLAGDEVSARAIMATTSPRKAKQLGRDVEGFDVDAWNQIKLDVVERGNYLKFTQGTNVASMNMNEEGDPVPLKSLLLETGDREL
;
A
#
# COMPACT_ATOMS: atom_id res chain seq x y z
N MET A 1 6.07 -16.65 -65.50
CA MET A 1 6.87 -17.76 -66.07
C MET A 1 8.28 -17.27 -66.32
N GLY A 2 9.31 -17.87 -65.68
CA GLY A 2 10.71 -17.53 -65.97
C GLY A 2 11.67 -17.81 -64.81
N LYS A 3 12.02 -19.09 -64.60
CA LYS A 3 13.12 -19.51 -63.73
C LYS A 3 14.47 -19.12 -64.36
N LYS A 4 15.40 -18.56 -63.58
CA LYS A 4 16.84 -18.77 -63.79
C LYS A 4 17.54 -18.99 -62.45
N HIS A 5 18.17 -20.14 -62.34
CA HIS A 5 19.11 -20.52 -61.28
C HIS A 5 20.46 -19.84 -61.52
N SER A 6 21.16 -19.47 -60.43
CA SER A 6 22.61 -19.33 -60.45
C SER A 6 23.22 -19.63 -59.08
N LYS A 7 23.90 -20.78 -59.04
CA LYS A 7 25.17 -21.11 -58.38
C LYS A 7 25.44 -20.67 -56.93
N GLN A 8 25.37 -21.70 -56.10
CA GLN A 8 26.10 -21.99 -54.88
C GLN A 8 27.58 -21.55 -54.90
N THR A 9 28.03 -20.82 -53.87
CA THR A 9 29.43 -20.82 -53.42
C THR A 9 29.47 -20.93 -51.90
N SER A 10 30.17 -21.97 -51.47
CA SER A 10 30.47 -22.34 -50.09
C SER A 10 31.38 -21.30 -49.42
N ARG A 11 30.99 -20.83 -48.22
CA ARG A 11 31.93 -20.30 -47.24
C ARG A 11 31.48 -20.74 -45.85
N GLN A 12 32.15 -21.77 -45.34
CA GLN A 12 32.01 -22.24 -43.97
C GLN A 12 32.41 -21.11 -43.02
N GLN A 13 31.52 -20.78 -42.07
CA GLN A 13 31.84 -19.92 -40.93
C GLN A 13 32.01 -20.80 -39.68
N PRO A 14 33.01 -20.50 -38.84
CA PRO A 14 33.37 -21.33 -37.71
C PRO A 14 32.35 -21.23 -36.56
N THR A 15 32.23 -22.36 -35.89
CA THR A 15 31.38 -22.67 -34.75
C THR A 15 31.69 -21.89 -33.48
N THR A 16 30.61 -21.54 -32.77
CA THR A 16 30.45 -21.43 -31.32
C THR A 16 31.32 -20.44 -30.54
N ASN A 17 30.70 -19.36 -30.05
CA ASN A 17 30.77 -19.02 -28.61
C ASN A 17 29.62 -18.07 -28.21
N THR A 18 28.44 -18.62 -27.89
CA THR A 18 27.40 -17.84 -27.23
C THR A 18 27.67 -17.87 -25.74
N LEU A 19 28.12 -16.73 -25.21
CA LEU A 19 28.23 -16.43 -23.79
C LEU A 19 26.89 -16.73 -23.10
N ASN A 20 26.87 -17.80 -22.29
CA ASN A 20 25.84 -18.03 -21.29
C ASN A 20 25.83 -16.84 -20.33
N LYS A 21 24.83 -15.96 -20.45
CA LYS A 21 24.48 -15.05 -19.37
C LYS A 21 23.96 -15.91 -18.23
N ALA A 22 24.81 -16.10 -17.22
CA ALA A 22 24.43 -16.66 -15.94
C ALA A 22 23.19 -15.89 -15.44
N ASN A 23 22.09 -16.62 -15.33
CA ASN A 23 20.86 -16.17 -14.72
C ASN A 23 21.15 -16.03 -13.21
N THR A 24 21.56 -14.84 -12.80
CA THR A 24 21.66 -14.49 -11.38
C THR A 24 20.25 -14.43 -10.82
N GLN A 25 19.70 -15.59 -10.47
CA GLN A 25 18.62 -15.67 -9.49
C GLN A 25 19.20 -15.12 -8.18
N SER A 26 18.97 -13.84 -7.90
CA SER A 26 19.13 -13.35 -6.54
C SER A 26 18.09 -14.08 -5.71
N GLY A 27 18.52 -15.13 -5.02
CA GLY A 27 17.71 -15.76 -3.99
C GLY A 27 17.29 -14.66 -3.03
N LYS A 28 15.98 -14.35 -3.01
CA LYS A 28 15.43 -13.53 -1.94
C LYS A 28 15.65 -14.35 -0.67
N ALA A 29 16.67 -13.98 0.10
CA ALA A 29 16.91 -14.54 1.41
C ALA A 29 15.61 -14.39 2.19
N ASN A 30 15.00 -15.51 2.56
CA ASN A 30 13.83 -15.55 3.40
C ASN A 30 14.27 -15.02 4.77
N LYS A 31 14.15 -13.71 4.99
CA LYS A 31 14.56 -13.07 6.23
C LYS A 31 13.64 -13.61 7.31
N ARG A 32 14.13 -14.60 8.07
CA ARG A 32 13.45 -15.11 9.25
C ARG A 32 13.15 -13.93 10.17
N HIS A 33 11.87 -13.68 10.42
CA HIS A 33 11.43 -12.76 11.43
C HIS A 33 11.86 -13.28 12.80
N THR A 34 12.73 -12.54 13.47
CA THR A 34 13.06 -12.79 14.88
C THR A 34 11.98 -12.12 15.71
N VAL A 35 11.20 -12.91 16.44
CA VAL A 35 10.20 -12.42 17.40
C VAL A 35 10.88 -11.41 18.34
N GLY A 36 10.34 -10.19 18.42
CA GLY A 36 10.86 -9.11 19.25
C GLY A 36 11.91 -8.19 18.58
N ALA A 37 12.27 -8.41 17.31
CA ALA A 37 13.05 -7.42 16.57
C ALA A 37 12.15 -6.29 16.06
N PRO A 38 12.66 -5.04 16.00
CA PRO A 38 11.90 -3.92 15.47
C PRO A 38 11.51 -4.16 14.00
N VAL A 39 10.25 -3.87 13.70
CA VAL A 39 9.72 -3.88 12.33
C VAL A 39 9.89 -2.50 11.73
N PHE A 40 10.61 -2.40 10.61
CA PHE A 40 10.76 -1.17 9.84
C PHE A 40 9.83 -1.20 8.63
N PHE A 41 9.07 -0.13 8.42
CA PHE A 41 8.19 0.04 7.28
C PHE A 41 8.17 1.51 6.85
N PHE A 42 8.05 1.77 5.54
CA PHE A 42 7.97 3.14 5.04
C PHE A 42 6.85 3.33 4.01
N LYS A 43 6.84 2.52 2.94
CA LYS A 43 5.91 2.72 1.80
C LYS A 43 4.77 1.71 1.81
N GLU A 44 3.64 2.11 1.23
CA GLU A 44 2.44 1.29 1.10
C GLU A 44 2.62 0.05 0.22
N ASP A 45 3.57 0.07 -0.72
CA ASP A 45 3.85 -1.01 -1.67
C ASP A 45 5.01 -1.91 -1.22
N GLU A 46 5.68 -1.58 -0.11
CA GLU A 46 6.80 -2.33 0.41
C GLU A 46 6.35 -3.68 0.97
N GLN A 47 7.03 -4.76 0.61
CA GLN A 47 6.76 -6.10 1.16
C GLN A 47 7.82 -6.46 2.21
N PRO A 48 7.44 -7.15 3.31
CA PRO A 48 6.09 -7.63 3.61
C PRO A 48 5.21 -6.62 4.38
N TYR A 49 5.73 -5.44 4.75
CA TYR A 49 5.16 -4.61 5.81
C TYR A 49 4.43 -3.35 5.38
N GLY A 50 4.24 -3.13 4.08
CA GLY A 50 3.58 -1.93 3.57
C GLY A 50 2.15 -1.76 4.08
N PHE A 51 1.50 -2.85 4.51
CA PHE A 51 0.20 -2.83 5.17
C PHE A 51 0.18 -2.05 6.50
N LEU A 52 1.34 -1.84 7.14
CA LEU A 52 1.47 -0.99 8.32
C LEU A 52 1.40 0.51 7.97
N CYS A 53 1.69 0.89 6.73
CA CYS A 53 1.65 2.29 6.28
C CYS A 53 0.21 2.84 6.31
N GLN A 54 0.04 4.10 6.71
CA GLN A 54 -1.26 4.80 6.73
C GLN A 54 -1.83 5.02 5.32
N TRP A 55 -0.96 4.98 4.31
CA TRP A 55 -1.31 5.12 2.89
C TRP A 55 -1.70 3.80 2.24
N TYR A 56 -1.57 2.69 2.96
CA TYR A 56 -1.97 1.38 2.48
C TYR A 56 -3.45 1.38 2.07
N ARG A 57 -3.73 0.81 0.90
CA ARG A 57 -5.09 0.78 0.36
C ARG A 57 -5.88 -0.32 1.04
N CYS A 58 -6.87 0.09 1.81
CA CYS A 58 -7.82 -0.80 2.45
C CYS A 58 -9.10 -0.03 2.71
N ARG A 59 -10.24 -0.66 2.44
CA ARG A 59 -11.54 -0.06 2.72
C ARG A 59 -11.98 -0.40 4.15
N PHE A 60 -12.49 0.60 4.86
CA PHE A 60 -13.13 0.42 6.16
C PHE A 60 -14.20 1.48 6.35
N THR A 61 -15.22 1.16 7.15
CA THR A 61 -16.37 2.02 7.38
C THR A 61 -16.43 2.44 8.84
N ASP A 62 -16.66 3.73 9.06
CA ASP A 62 -16.99 4.25 10.37
C ASP A 62 -18.51 4.30 10.54
N ARG A 63 -19.04 3.55 11.52
CA ARG A 63 -20.50 3.46 11.74
C ARG A 63 -21.12 4.74 12.31
N ILE A 64 -20.31 5.63 12.89
CA ILE A 64 -20.81 6.89 13.47
C ILE A 64 -21.08 7.89 12.35
N SER A 65 -20.10 8.12 11.48
CA SER A 65 -20.26 8.99 10.30
C SER A 65 -21.04 8.34 9.15
N GLY A 66 -21.07 7.00 9.08
CA GLY A 66 -21.65 6.25 7.97
C GLY A 66 -20.79 6.26 6.70
N LEU A 67 -19.56 6.77 6.77
CA LEU A 67 -18.66 6.93 5.63
C LEU A 67 -17.69 5.75 5.48
N GLU A 68 -17.38 5.41 4.23
CA GLU A 68 -16.31 4.46 3.88
C GLU A 68 -15.05 5.21 3.47
N PHE A 69 -13.91 4.79 4.00
CA PHE A 69 -12.60 5.36 3.73
C PHE A 69 -11.73 4.36 2.96
N THR A 70 -10.86 4.86 2.10
CA THR A 70 -10.00 4.03 1.23
C THR A 70 -8.58 3.82 1.75
N CYS A 71 -8.22 4.53 2.81
CA CYS A 71 -7.00 4.38 3.61
C CYS A 71 -7.14 5.20 4.89
N ALA A 72 -6.25 4.96 5.86
CA ALA A 72 -6.25 5.69 7.12
C ALA A 72 -5.81 7.16 6.97
N GLU A 73 -5.00 7.50 5.96
CA GLU A 73 -4.70 8.91 5.64
C GLU A 73 -5.96 9.72 5.28
N GLN A 74 -6.86 9.13 4.47
CA GLN A 74 -8.12 9.80 4.11
C GLN A 74 -8.99 10.06 5.35
N TRP A 75 -9.07 9.07 6.24
CA TRP A 75 -9.75 9.19 7.53
C TRP A 75 -9.20 10.34 8.39
N MET A 76 -7.87 10.41 8.54
CA MET A 76 -7.23 11.46 9.33
C MET A 76 -7.50 12.86 8.76
N MET A 77 -7.37 13.03 7.45
CA MET A 77 -7.56 14.35 6.82
C MET A 77 -9.02 14.78 6.84
N TRP A 78 -9.97 13.85 6.68
CA TRP A 78 -11.39 14.15 6.81
C TRP A 78 -11.75 14.61 8.22
N ASN A 79 -11.29 13.90 9.27
CA ASN A 79 -11.52 14.32 10.67
C ASN A 79 -10.88 15.69 10.97
N LYS A 80 -9.70 15.97 10.41
CA LYS A 80 -9.06 17.28 10.51
C LYS A 80 -9.93 18.39 9.92
N ALA A 81 -10.52 18.17 8.74
CA ALA A 81 -11.44 19.12 8.11
C ALA A 81 -12.73 19.29 8.92
N GLN A 82 -13.31 18.19 9.43
CA GLN A 82 -14.49 18.24 10.30
C GLN A 82 -14.23 19.04 11.59
N LEU A 83 -13.07 18.86 12.23
CA LEU A 83 -12.71 19.60 13.44
C LEU A 83 -12.65 21.12 13.17
N ALA A 84 -12.12 21.51 12.00
CA ALA A 84 -12.03 22.91 11.59
C ALA A 84 -13.36 23.49 11.08
N GLY A 85 -14.40 22.66 10.88
CA GLY A 85 -15.66 23.07 10.26
C GLY A 85 -15.54 23.35 8.74
N ASP A 86 -14.47 22.89 8.09
CA ASP A 86 -14.24 23.08 6.66
C ASP A 86 -14.90 21.98 5.83
N GLU A 87 -16.21 22.14 5.62
CA GLU A 87 -17.05 21.22 4.85
C GLU A 87 -16.67 21.17 3.35
N VAL A 88 -15.97 22.18 2.83
CA VAL A 88 -15.50 22.17 1.44
C VAL A 88 -14.34 21.19 1.31
N SER A 89 -13.34 21.30 2.19
CA SER A 89 -12.21 20.37 2.24
C SER A 89 -12.67 18.95 2.60
N ALA A 90 -13.57 18.79 3.55
CA ALA A 90 -14.10 17.48 3.94
C ALA A 90 -14.72 16.74 2.75
N ARG A 91 -15.58 17.41 1.96
CA ARG A 91 -16.15 16.82 0.74
C ARG A 91 -15.10 16.51 -0.32
N ALA A 92 -14.12 17.39 -0.52
CA ALA A 92 -13.03 17.16 -1.48
C ALA A 92 -12.16 15.96 -1.09
N ILE A 93 -11.89 15.78 0.22
CA ILE A 93 -11.15 14.65 0.77
C ILE A 93 -11.93 13.34 0.58
N MET A 94 -13.24 13.36 0.80
CA MET A 94 -14.09 12.17 0.56
C MET A 94 -14.24 11.84 -0.93
N ALA A 95 -14.17 12.83 -1.81
CA ALA A 95 -14.27 12.63 -3.25
C ALA A 95 -13.00 12.02 -3.89
N THR A 96 -11.85 12.03 -3.19
CA THR A 96 -10.61 11.43 -3.70
C THR A 96 -10.36 10.07 -3.09
N THR A 97 -9.82 9.15 -3.89
CA THR A 97 -9.23 7.94 -3.33
C THR A 97 -7.73 8.11 -3.08
N SER A 98 -7.02 9.10 -3.65
CA SER A 98 -5.55 9.15 -3.54
C SER A 98 -5.08 9.62 -2.14
N PRO A 99 -4.28 8.84 -1.38
CA PRO A 99 -3.74 9.26 -0.08
C PRO A 99 -2.91 10.54 -0.21
N ARG A 100 -2.13 10.64 -1.30
CA ARG A 100 -1.35 11.84 -1.61
C ARG A 100 -2.24 13.07 -1.78
N LYS A 101 -3.36 12.93 -2.49
CA LYS A 101 -4.31 14.03 -2.69
C LYS A 101 -5.05 14.36 -1.40
N ALA A 102 -5.49 13.37 -0.64
CA ALA A 102 -6.10 13.58 0.67
C ALA A 102 -5.15 14.34 1.61
N LYS A 103 -3.87 13.95 1.68
CA LYS A 103 -2.85 14.66 2.47
C LYS A 103 -2.59 16.08 1.99
N GLN A 104 -2.65 16.34 0.69
CA GLN A 104 -2.55 17.70 0.17
C GLN A 104 -3.74 18.53 0.62
N LEU A 105 -4.97 18.06 0.39
CA LEU A 105 -6.19 18.74 0.82
C LEU A 105 -6.21 18.98 2.33
N GLY A 106 -5.76 18.00 3.13
CA GLY A 106 -5.67 18.15 4.57
C GLY A 106 -4.62 19.16 5.05
N ARG A 107 -3.63 19.52 4.22
CA ARG A 107 -2.73 20.66 4.49
C ARG A 107 -3.37 22.01 4.18
N ASP A 108 -4.34 22.00 3.27
CA ASP A 108 -5.03 23.19 2.76
C ASP A 108 -6.38 23.45 3.50
N VAL A 109 -6.66 22.71 4.58
CA VAL A 109 -7.86 22.90 5.43
C VAL A 109 -7.88 24.31 6.00
N GLU A 110 -8.96 25.03 5.72
CA GLU A 110 -9.20 26.37 6.25
C GLU A 110 -9.61 26.30 7.72
N GLY A 111 -9.20 27.29 8.53
CA GLY A 111 -9.56 27.34 9.96
C GLY A 111 -8.87 26.28 10.83
N PHE A 112 -7.79 25.66 10.35
CA PHE A 112 -7.07 24.64 11.12
C PHE A 112 -6.43 25.22 12.39
N ASP A 113 -6.92 24.74 13.54
CA ASP A 113 -6.33 24.97 14.85
C ASP A 113 -5.44 23.77 15.26
N VAL A 114 -4.15 24.04 15.38
CA VAL A 114 -3.15 23.02 15.75
C VAL A 114 -3.30 22.54 17.18
N ASP A 115 -3.71 23.41 18.10
CA ASP A 115 -3.84 23.07 19.51
C ASP A 115 -5.10 22.23 19.73
N ALA A 116 -6.22 22.61 19.11
CA ALA A 116 -7.42 21.79 19.11
C ALA A 116 -7.16 20.40 18.49
N TRP A 117 -6.41 20.34 17.38
CA TRP A 117 -6.04 19.06 16.77
C TRP A 117 -5.11 18.23 17.66
N ASN A 118 -4.16 18.86 18.34
CA ASN A 118 -3.26 18.16 19.25
C ASN A 118 -3.99 17.46 20.40
N GLN A 119 -5.15 17.98 20.83
CA GLN A 119 -5.96 17.33 21.87
C GLN A 119 -6.64 16.04 21.40
N ILE A 120 -6.96 15.89 20.11
CA ILE A 120 -7.78 14.76 19.62
C ILE A 120 -7.07 13.84 18.62
N LYS A 121 -5.92 14.26 18.08
CA LYS A 121 -5.26 13.55 16.97
C LYS A 121 -4.93 12.09 17.28
N LEU A 122 -4.59 11.78 18.53
CA LEU A 122 -4.27 10.42 18.96
C LEU A 122 -5.52 9.54 18.85
N ASP A 123 -6.62 9.93 19.48
CA ASP A 123 -7.90 9.21 19.40
C ASP A 123 -8.38 9.02 17.95
N VAL A 124 -8.23 10.05 17.11
CA VAL A 124 -8.57 9.98 15.68
C VAL A 124 -7.70 8.94 14.97
N VAL A 125 -6.38 8.95 15.20
CA VAL A 125 -5.43 8.02 14.58
C VAL A 125 -5.65 6.60 15.07
N GLU A 126 -5.85 6.41 16.38
CA GLU A 126 -6.15 5.12 17.01
C GLU A 126 -7.44 4.52 16.46
N ARG A 127 -8.52 5.30 16.42
CA ARG A 127 -9.79 4.86 15.82
C ARG A 127 -9.61 4.47 14.35
N GLY A 128 -8.89 5.28 13.58
CA GLY A 128 -8.60 4.99 12.18
C GLY A 128 -7.84 3.69 11.99
N ASN A 129 -6.82 3.45 12.81
CA ASN A 129 -6.06 2.20 12.81
C ASN A 129 -6.94 1.01 13.22
N TYR A 130 -7.72 1.15 14.29
CA TYR A 130 -8.63 0.11 14.75
C TYR A 130 -9.59 -0.31 13.62
N LEU A 131 -10.25 0.65 12.95
CA LEU A 131 -11.15 0.34 11.84
C LEU A 131 -10.40 -0.30 10.66
N LYS A 132 -9.24 0.26 10.28
CA LYS A 132 -8.37 -0.28 9.22
C LYS A 132 -8.01 -1.75 9.48
N PHE A 133 -7.51 -2.08 10.66
CA PHE A 133 -6.99 -3.41 10.95
C PHE A 133 -8.11 -4.41 11.24
N THR A 134 -9.24 -3.99 11.79
CA THR A 134 -10.37 -4.89 12.08
C THR A 134 -11.26 -5.18 10.86
N GLN A 135 -11.29 -4.30 9.86
CA GLN A 135 -12.16 -4.43 8.68
C GLN A 135 -11.40 -4.62 7.37
N GLY A 136 -10.17 -4.10 7.29
CA GLY A 136 -9.40 -4.07 6.04
C GLY A 136 -8.80 -5.42 5.67
N THR A 137 -8.61 -5.61 4.37
CA THR A 137 -7.89 -6.75 3.78
C THR A 137 -6.73 -6.25 2.92
N ASN A 138 -5.83 -7.16 2.56
CA ASN A 138 -4.60 -6.86 1.84
C ASN A 138 -4.76 -6.78 0.30
N VAL A 139 -5.96 -6.49 -0.20
CA VAL A 139 -6.26 -6.47 -1.65
C VAL A 139 -5.24 -5.63 -2.46
N ALA A 140 -4.66 -4.60 -1.84
CA ALA A 140 -3.62 -3.77 -2.47
C ALA A 140 -2.34 -4.52 -2.84
N SER A 141 -1.94 -5.53 -2.07
CA SER A 141 -0.70 -6.28 -2.29
C SER A 141 -0.88 -7.56 -3.10
N MET A 142 -2.11 -7.88 -3.52
CA MET A 142 -2.47 -9.15 -4.20
C MET A 142 -2.06 -10.41 -3.43
N ASN A 143 -1.80 -10.30 -2.13
CA ASN A 143 -1.47 -11.44 -1.30
C ASN A 143 -2.80 -12.18 -0.99
N MET A 144 -2.99 -13.39 -1.49
CA MET A 144 -4.17 -14.21 -1.17
C MET A 144 -3.78 -15.28 -0.15
N ASN A 145 -4.74 -15.79 0.63
CA ASN A 145 -4.55 -16.99 1.44
C ASN A 145 -4.53 -18.27 0.58
N GLU A 146 -4.42 -19.44 1.22
CA GLU A 146 -4.39 -20.75 0.54
C GLU A 146 -5.68 -21.03 -0.25
N GLU A 147 -6.80 -20.46 0.19
CA GLU A 147 -8.12 -20.56 -0.43
C GLU A 147 -8.33 -19.58 -1.59
N GLY A 148 -7.40 -18.65 -1.83
CA GLY A 148 -7.51 -17.64 -2.87
C GLY A 148 -8.38 -16.44 -2.49
N ASP A 149 -8.57 -16.17 -1.21
CA ASP A 149 -9.25 -15.00 -0.64
C ASP A 149 -8.26 -13.94 -0.13
N PRO A 150 -8.65 -12.64 -0.08
CA PRO A 150 -7.82 -11.59 0.51
C PRO A 150 -7.54 -11.85 2.00
N VAL A 151 -6.28 -11.66 2.42
CA VAL A 151 -5.90 -11.85 3.83
C VAL A 151 -6.35 -10.64 4.67
N PRO A 152 -7.02 -10.87 5.81
CA PRO A 152 -7.35 -9.80 6.76
C PRO A 152 -6.10 -9.11 7.32
N LEU A 153 -6.12 -7.77 7.39
CA LEU A 153 -5.00 -7.00 7.94
C LEU A 153 -4.76 -7.30 9.43
N LYS A 154 -5.81 -7.64 10.18
CA LYS A 154 -5.70 -8.10 11.57
C LYS A 154 -4.75 -9.29 11.71
N SER A 155 -4.86 -10.28 10.83
CA SER A 155 -4.01 -11.47 10.87
C SER A 155 -2.56 -11.10 10.62
N LEU A 156 -2.29 -10.29 9.59
CA LEU A 156 -0.96 -9.80 9.27
C LEU A 156 -0.35 -8.97 10.41
N LEU A 157 -1.15 -8.16 11.10
CA LEU A 157 -0.71 -7.40 12.26
C LEU A 157 -0.30 -8.32 13.42
N LEU A 158 -1.12 -9.32 13.76
CA LEU A 158 -0.81 -10.25 14.86
C LEU A 158 0.40 -11.14 14.58
N GLU A 159 0.67 -11.45 13.30
CA GLU A 159 1.88 -12.16 12.87
C GLU A 159 3.18 -11.38 13.12
N THR A 160 3.12 -10.06 13.30
CA THR A 160 4.32 -9.25 13.64
C THR A 160 4.87 -9.55 15.03
N GLY A 161 4.11 -10.24 15.88
CA GLY A 161 4.53 -10.69 17.20
C GLY A 161 4.13 -9.78 18.36
N ASP A 162 3.66 -8.56 18.09
CA ASP A 162 3.06 -7.67 19.10
C ASP A 162 1.55 -7.95 19.26
N ARG A 163 1.11 -8.11 20.52
CA ARG A 163 -0.21 -8.64 20.90
C ARG A 163 -1.11 -7.61 21.59
N GLU A 164 -0.95 -6.33 21.30
CA GLU A 164 -1.88 -5.29 21.75
C GLU A 164 -2.62 -4.69 20.55
N LEU A 165 -3.94 -4.53 20.70
CA LEU A 165 -4.83 -3.85 19.75
C LEU A 165 -5.41 -2.60 20.41
#